data_AF-A0A6M0H1S2-F1
#
_entry.id   AF-A0A6M0H1S2-F1
#
_cell.length_a   1.000
_cell.length_b   1.000
_cell.length_c   1.000
_cell.angle_alpha   90.00
_cell.angle_beta   90.00
_cell.angle_gamma   90.00
#
_symmetry.space_group_name_H-M   'P 1'
#
loop_
_entity.id
_entity.type
_entity.pdbx_description
1 polymer ?
#
loop_
_entity_poly.entity_id
_entity_poly.type
_entity_poly.pdbx_seq_one_letter_code
_entity_poly.pdbx_strand_id
1 'polypeptide(L)'
;MIEHATEITYRGELKSCNYNCSYCPFSKRKYSIKEIERDKDKWCNFLNKISNINFKENVSVLIAPYGEALIHNYYVKGIAKLCRMKKIRKIGCQTNLSLNVQSFIHELEKENVNLDKITLWCTYHPEMTTVDEFVEKIKYLRKKINLSVGVVGNPKDIEIIKKLRKSLPVEVYLWINSMDGLNRKYTEEEISIFNDIDPMFDLEVKNYLNKRKCIGGKEHFFIDFKGDIYPCNKVRKTLGNLYSNDTIKKETSCLKGRCDCYLSYSHLKGLKKLDFFNKDELVRVPKRLDIKAIFLDVDGTLVSKDGKIKNEDILALEYLSKIALIYLNTELPYEKAMKKCKKIKRLLSGGSFANGAHIVEKTNNYEVYNYLLKTPNLCNEYKIYSYKDRPYKILIRGKIDSEIIKDMNNSGYYNIIHNHGRLSIVNSGVNKLSGLSVICKKLKLDKEKVMVIGNSNNDLSMIKGIYHSVAETGASKELIEEARYRLKVAQLPYII
;
A
#
# COMPACT_ATOMS: atom_id res chain seq x y z
N MET A 1 -18.14 28.02 6.27
CA MET A 1 -18.01 26.58 5.95
C MET A 1 -16.68 26.24 5.30
N ILE A 2 -16.23 26.93 4.24
CA ILE A 2 -14.98 26.59 3.54
C ILE A 2 -13.74 26.76 4.44
N GLU A 3 -13.80 27.62 5.45
CA GLU A 3 -12.75 27.79 6.46
C GLU A 3 -12.50 26.52 7.32
N HIS A 4 -13.43 25.55 7.29
CA HIS A 4 -13.28 24.24 7.93
C HIS A 4 -12.72 23.16 6.98
N ALA A 5 -12.39 23.52 5.73
CA ALA A 5 -11.81 22.57 4.80
C ALA A 5 -10.48 22.02 5.35
N THR A 6 -10.30 20.71 5.24
CA THR A 6 -9.01 20.02 5.37
C THR A 6 -8.54 19.50 4.01
N GLU A 7 -9.46 19.33 3.06
CA GLU A 7 -9.22 18.85 1.70
C GLU A 7 -9.97 19.71 0.68
N ILE A 8 -9.27 20.14 -0.37
CA ILE A 8 -9.87 20.85 -1.51
C ILE A 8 -9.47 20.14 -2.80
N THR A 9 -10.44 19.75 -3.61
CA THR A 9 -10.18 19.34 -4.99
C THR A 9 -10.53 20.47 -5.94
N TYR A 10 -9.58 20.96 -6.72
CA TYR A 10 -9.79 21.96 -7.76
C TYR A 10 -9.83 21.33 -9.15
N ARG A 11 -10.80 21.74 -9.97
CA ARG A 11 -10.89 21.38 -11.38
C ARG A 11 -10.91 22.62 -12.27
N GLY A 12 -9.84 22.77 -13.06
CA GLY A 12 -9.69 23.86 -14.05
C GLY A 12 -10.66 23.78 -15.23
N GLU A 13 -10.58 24.78 -16.11
CA GLU A 13 -11.42 24.91 -17.31
C GLU A 13 -10.92 24.02 -18.46
N LEU A 14 -9.64 23.61 -18.45
CA LEU A 14 -9.07 22.72 -19.46
C LEU A 14 -9.90 21.44 -19.63
N LYS A 15 -10.51 21.28 -20.81
CA LYS A 15 -11.33 20.10 -21.18
C LYS A 15 -10.61 19.13 -22.11
N SER A 16 -9.56 19.62 -22.78
CA SER A 16 -8.81 18.89 -23.79
C SER A 16 -7.55 18.27 -23.21
N CYS A 17 -7.14 17.12 -23.71
CA CYS A 17 -5.87 16.49 -23.37
C CYS A 17 -4.95 16.48 -24.60
N ASN A 18 -3.62 16.53 -24.39
CA ASN A 18 -2.65 16.39 -25.48
C ASN A 18 -2.50 14.93 -25.98
N TYR A 19 -3.12 13.98 -25.29
CA TYR A 19 -3.22 12.58 -25.72
C TYR A 19 -4.57 12.28 -26.36
N ASN A 20 -4.57 11.40 -27.36
CA ASN A 20 -5.76 11.02 -28.13
C ASN A 20 -6.16 9.54 -27.93
N CYS A 21 -6.26 9.09 -26.67
CA CYS A 21 -6.57 7.68 -26.37
C CYS A 21 -7.99 7.29 -26.81
N SER A 22 -8.14 6.10 -27.38
CA SER A 22 -9.40 5.55 -27.89
C SER A 22 -10.45 5.33 -26.79
N TYR A 23 -9.99 4.95 -25.59
CA TYR A 23 -10.82 4.65 -24.42
C TYR A 23 -11.11 5.87 -23.54
N CYS A 24 -10.46 7.01 -23.78
CA CYS A 24 -10.53 8.17 -22.90
C CYS A 24 -11.66 9.12 -23.34
N PRO A 25 -12.60 9.51 -22.45
CA PRO A 25 -13.65 10.47 -22.81
C PRO A 25 -13.12 11.89 -23.02
N PHE A 26 -11.89 12.18 -22.59
CA PHE A 26 -11.26 13.52 -22.64
C PHE A 26 -10.31 13.71 -23.84
N SER A 27 -10.14 12.69 -24.69
CA SER A 27 -9.13 12.66 -25.77
C SER A 27 -9.39 13.60 -26.95
N LYS A 28 -10.44 14.41 -26.93
CA LYS A 28 -10.97 15.04 -28.14
C LYS A 28 -10.98 16.56 -28.04
N ARG A 29 -9.86 17.21 -28.43
CA ARG A 29 -9.74 18.55 -29.08
C ARG A 29 -8.34 19.16 -28.85
N LYS A 30 -7.84 19.98 -29.78
CA LYS A 30 -6.66 20.83 -29.55
C LYS A 30 -7.08 22.08 -28.76
N TYR A 31 -6.25 22.49 -27.80
CA TYR A 31 -6.48 23.72 -27.04
C TYR A 31 -6.50 24.94 -27.96
N SER A 32 -7.39 25.89 -27.69
CA SER A 32 -7.29 27.24 -28.27
C SER A 32 -6.52 28.17 -27.34
N ILE A 33 -5.80 29.16 -27.88
CA ILE A 33 -5.10 30.18 -27.07
C ILE A 33 -6.08 30.85 -26.09
N LYS A 34 -7.30 31.17 -26.54
CA LYS A 34 -8.38 31.75 -25.71
C LYS A 34 -8.86 30.83 -24.58
N GLU A 35 -8.77 29.50 -24.73
CA GLU A 35 -9.09 28.57 -23.63
C GLU A 35 -7.98 28.57 -22.59
N ILE A 36 -6.71 28.57 -23.02
CA ILE A 36 -5.55 28.60 -22.14
C ILE A 36 -5.52 29.91 -21.33
N GLU A 37 -5.78 31.05 -21.96
CA GLU A 37 -5.84 32.36 -21.28
C GLU A 37 -6.95 32.40 -20.22
N ARG A 38 -8.16 31.94 -20.57
CA ARG A 38 -9.27 31.87 -19.60
C ARG A 38 -8.97 30.92 -18.45
N ASP A 39 -8.42 29.74 -18.72
CA ASP A 39 -8.04 28.79 -17.68
C ASP A 39 -6.97 29.38 -16.75
N LYS A 40 -5.96 30.07 -17.30
CA LYS A 40 -4.95 30.79 -16.51
C LYS A 40 -5.59 31.83 -15.59
N ASP A 41 -6.56 32.61 -16.07
CA ASP A 41 -7.26 33.60 -15.25
C ASP A 41 -8.08 32.94 -14.13
N LYS A 42 -8.79 31.85 -14.44
CA LYS A 42 -9.55 31.08 -13.43
C LYS A 42 -8.64 30.47 -12.37
N TRP A 43 -7.49 29.95 -12.79
CA TRP A 43 -6.48 29.40 -11.89
C TRP A 43 -5.89 30.48 -10.98
N CYS A 44 -5.51 31.64 -11.52
CA CYS A 44 -5.03 32.78 -10.74
C CYS A 44 -6.07 33.26 -9.71
N ASN A 45 -7.35 33.33 -10.11
CA ASN A 45 -8.43 33.71 -9.21
C ASN A 45 -8.60 32.69 -8.06
N PHE A 46 -8.58 31.39 -8.36
CA PHE A 46 -8.60 30.34 -7.34
C PHE A 46 -7.45 30.50 -6.35
N LEU A 47 -6.21 30.66 -6.83
CA LEU A 47 -5.03 30.86 -5.99
C LEU A 47 -5.16 32.08 -5.07
N ASN A 48 -5.67 33.19 -5.59
CA ASN A 48 -5.88 34.41 -4.82
C ASN A 48 -6.97 34.27 -3.75
N LYS A 49 -8.03 33.50 -4.03
CA LYS A 49 -9.05 33.21 -3.01
C LYS A 49 -8.51 32.28 -1.92
N ILE A 50 -7.83 31.20 -2.29
CA ILE A 50 -7.21 30.28 -1.31
C ILE A 50 -6.17 31.00 -0.44
N SER A 51 -5.38 31.94 -1.00
CA SER A 51 -4.43 32.72 -0.20
C SER A 51 -5.10 33.62 0.83
N ASN A 52 -6.33 34.08 0.58
CA ASN A 52 -7.05 35.02 1.45
C ASN A 52 -8.00 34.34 2.45
N ILE A 53 -8.32 33.05 2.27
CA ILE A 53 -9.14 32.31 3.24
C ILE A 53 -8.33 31.95 4.48
N ASN A 54 -8.86 32.27 5.66
CA ASN A 54 -8.30 31.84 6.94
C ASN A 54 -8.89 30.49 7.32
N PHE A 55 -8.25 29.41 6.90
CA PHE A 55 -8.64 28.06 7.31
C PHE A 55 -8.31 27.83 8.78
N LYS A 56 -9.16 27.06 9.46
CA LYS A 56 -8.97 26.67 10.87
C LYS A 56 -7.88 25.62 11.04
N GLU A 57 -7.63 24.84 10.00
CA GLU A 57 -6.57 23.83 9.94
C GLU A 57 -5.78 23.97 8.64
N ASN A 58 -4.61 23.33 8.56
CA ASN A 58 -3.89 23.24 7.29
C ASN A 58 -4.68 22.39 6.28
N VAL A 59 -4.58 22.74 5.00
CA VAL A 59 -5.38 22.18 3.91
C VAL A 59 -4.50 21.46 2.90
N SER A 60 -4.94 20.29 2.43
CA SER A 60 -4.38 19.65 1.25
C SER A 60 -5.19 20.02 0.00
N VAL A 61 -4.51 20.27 -1.11
CA VAL A 61 -5.15 20.67 -2.38
C VAL A 61 -4.84 19.66 -3.47
N LEU A 62 -5.87 19.08 -4.10
CA LEU A 62 -5.74 18.22 -5.27
C LEU A 62 -6.15 18.98 -6.53
N ILE A 63 -5.26 19.05 -7.52
CA ILE A 63 -5.52 19.58 -8.85
C ILE A 63 -5.90 18.40 -9.76
N ALA A 64 -7.18 18.33 -10.16
CA ALA A 64 -7.77 17.22 -10.89
C ALA A 64 -8.39 17.67 -12.24
N PRO A 65 -7.55 18.08 -13.21
CA PRO A 65 -7.98 18.58 -14.51
C PRO A 65 -8.63 17.47 -15.36
N TYR A 66 -9.49 17.84 -16.31
CA TYR A 66 -9.87 16.93 -17.39
C TYR A 66 -8.80 16.85 -18.48
N GLY A 67 -8.06 17.94 -18.68
CA GLY A 67 -6.91 18.03 -19.57
C GLY A 67 -5.57 17.73 -18.91
N GLU A 68 -4.49 18.08 -19.61
CA GLU A 68 -3.13 17.98 -19.05
C GLU A 68 -2.67 19.35 -18.56
N ALA A 69 -2.70 19.57 -17.25
CA ALA A 69 -2.37 20.86 -16.65
C ALA A 69 -0.86 21.15 -16.66
N LEU A 70 -0.01 20.14 -16.44
CA LEU A 70 1.40 20.35 -16.14
C LEU A 70 2.29 20.62 -17.36
N ILE A 71 1.74 20.55 -18.58
CA ILE A 71 2.43 21.08 -19.77
C ILE A 71 2.39 22.60 -19.84
N HIS A 72 1.57 23.25 -19.01
CA HIS A 72 1.43 24.70 -18.98
C HIS A 72 2.16 25.31 -17.78
N ASN A 73 3.12 26.19 -18.04
CA ASN A 73 3.98 26.76 -16.99
C ASN A 73 3.22 27.56 -15.90
N TYR A 74 2.04 28.11 -16.22
CA TYR A 74 1.24 28.83 -15.23
C TYR A 74 0.67 27.92 -14.12
N TYR A 75 0.45 26.63 -14.39
CA TYR A 75 0.13 25.66 -13.35
C TYR A 75 1.34 25.38 -12.46
N VAL A 76 2.53 25.23 -13.04
CA VAL A 76 3.79 24.99 -12.29
C VAL A 76 4.06 26.14 -11.33
N LYS A 77 4.00 27.39 -11.82
CA LYS A 77 4.11 28.60 -10.97
C LYS A 77 3.02 28.69 -9.90
N GLY A 78 1.80 28.27 -10.23
CA GLY A 78 0.70 28.24 -9.27
C GLY A 78 0.87 27.20 -8.16
N ILE A 79 1.37 26.01 -8.51
CA ILE A 79 1.74 24.96 -7.55
C ILE A 79 2.85 25.48 -6.63
N ALA A 80 3.86 26.15 -7.19
CA ALA A 80 4.90 26.79 -6.38
C ALA A 80 4.32 27.84 -5.42
N LYS A 81 3.37 28.68 -5.89
CA LYS A 81 2.65 29.65 -5.05
C LYS A 81 1.87 28.97 -3.92
N LEU A 82 1.14 27.89 -4.19
CA LEU A 82 0.46 27.09 -3.16
C LEU A 82 1.45 26.51 -2.15
N CYS A 83 2.58 25.98 -2.61
CA CYS A 83 3.55 25.30 -1.76
C CYS A 83 4.14 26.23 -0.68
N ARG A 84 4.36 27.50 -1.06
CA ARG A 84 4.84 28.56 -0.15
C ARG A 84 3.81 29.02 0.88
N MET A 85 2.52 28.74 0.67
CA MET A 85 1.50 29.10 1.65
C MET A 85 1.65 28.19 2.88
N LYS A 86 1.90 28.77 4.06
CA LYS A 86 2.04 28.02 5.33
C LYS A 86 0.83 27.13 5.63
N LYS A 87 -0.37 27.60 5.27
CA LYS A 87 -1.65 26.89 5.46
C LYS A 87 -1.83 25.66 4.56
N ILE A 88 -0.99 25.48 3.53
CA ILE A 88 -1.08 24.33 2.62
C ILE A 88 -0.16 23.21 3.11
N ARG A 89 -0.76 22.06 3.40
CA ARG A 89 -0.07 20.85 3.90
C ARG A 89 0.53 20.02 2.76
N LYS A 90 -0.30 19.62 1.80
CA LYS A 90 0.08 18.84 0.61
C LYS A 90 -0.61 19.36 -0.65
N ILE A 91 0.01 19.08 -1.80
CA ILE A 91 -0.49 19.42 -3.12
C ILE A 91 -0.43 18.16 -3.98
N GLY A 92 -1.59 17.62 -4.33
CA GLY A 92 -1.74 16.56 -5.32
C GLY A 92 -1.95 17.16 -6.71
N CYS A 93 -1.42 16.56 -7.77
CA CYS A 93 -1.78 16.91 -9.14
C CYS A 93 -1.88 15.67 -10.03
N GLN A 94 -2.96 15.56 -10.81
CA GLN A 94 -3.09 14.54 -11.84
C GLN A 94 -2.35 14.96 -13.11
N THR A 95 -1.67 13.99 -13.73
CA THR A 95 -0.97 14.16 -15.00
C THR A 95 -0.91 12.84 -15.77
N ASN A 96 -0.92 12.91 -17.10
CA ASN A 96 -0.57 11.83 -18.02
C ASN A 96 0.95 11.68 -18.22
N LEU A 97 1.74 12.51 -17.52
CA LEU A 97 3.20 12.54 -17.52
C LEU A 97 3.87 12.89 -18.87
N SER A 98 3.13 13.50 -19.79
CA SER A 98 3.66 13.95 -21.08
C SER A 98 4.59 15.16 -20.98
N LEU A 99 4.56 15.91 -19.87
CA LEU A 99 5.44 17.04 -19.59
C LEU A 99 6.94 16.67 -19.62
N ASN A 100 7.80 17.70 -19.75
CA ASN A 100 9.22 17.58 -19.48
C ASN A 100 9.45 17.62 -17.96
N VAL A 101 9.80 16.47 -17.37
CA VAL A 101 9.91 16.30 -15.91
C VAL A 101 11.11 17.05 -15.33
N GLN A 102 12.20 17.21 -16.09
CA GLN A 102 13.39 17.96 -15.68
C GLN A 102 13.07 19.45 -15.58
N SER A 103 12.43 20.03 -16.59
CA SER A 103 12.00 21.43 -16.58
C SER A 103 10.98 21.69 -15.46
N PHE A 104 10.03 20.78 -15.25
CA PHE A 104 9.05 20.88 -14.15
C PHE A 104 9.73 20.98 -12.78
N ILE A 105 10.67 20.07 -12.49
CA ILE A 105 11.44 20.10 -11.25
C ILE A 105 12.29 21.37 -11.15
N HIS A 106 13.00 21.73 -12.21
CA HIS A 106 13.89 22.90 -12.21
C HIS A 106 13.14 24.20 -11.90
N GLU A 107 11.93 24.38 -12.46
CA GLU A 107 11.11 25.54 -12.17
C GLU A 107 10.62 25.54 -10.71
N LEU A 108 10.27 24.39 -10.12
CA LEU A 108 9.93 24.31 -8.69
C LEU A 108 11.13 24.61 -7.79
N GLU A 109 12.32 24.10 -8.12
CA GLU A 109 13.56 24.33 -7.37
C GLU A 109 13.96 25.82 -7.43
N LYS A 110 13.82 26.48 -8.59
CA LYS A 110 14.01 27.94 -8.73
C LYS A 110 13.11 28.74 -7.80
N GLU A 111 11.90 28.27 -7.58
CA GLU A 111 10.94 28.90 -6.69
C GLU A 111 11.21 28.58 -5.20
N ASN A 112 12.27 27.83 -4.87
CA ASN A 112 12.68 27.45 -3.52
C ASN A 112 11.55 26.86 -2.67
N VAL A 113 10.78 25.94 -3.28
CA VAL A 113 9.63 25.31 -2.62
C VAL A 113 10.00 23.97 -2.00
N ASN A 114 9.31 23.59 -0.93
CA ASN A 114 9.49 22.27 -0.34
C ASN A 114 8.81 21.20 -1.23
N LEU A 115 9.63 20.45 -1.97
CA LEU A 115 9.18 19.39 -2.87
C LEU A 115 8.42 18.26 -2.16
N ASP A 116 8.64 18.03 -0.86
CA ASP A 116 7.91 17.01 -0.08
C ASP A 116 6.42 17.33 0.05
N LYS A 117 6.02 18.58 -0.18
CA LYS A 117 4.60 18.95 -0.22
C LYS A 117 3.91 18.51 -1.51
N ILE A 118 4.64 18.19 -2.56
CA ILE A 118 4.10 17.94 -3.90
C ILE A 118 4.06 16.44 -4.16
N THR A 119 2.88 15.97 -4.59
CA THR A 119 2.65 14.57 -4.93
C THR A 119 1.97 14.46 -6.28
N LEU A 120 2.55 13.67 -7.18
CA LEU A 120 1.97 13.44 -8.50
C LEU A 120 1.17 12.14 -8.58
N TRP A 121 -0.01 12.25 -9.19
CA TRP A 121 -0.78 11.13 -9.72
C TRP A 121 -0.40 11.00 -11.19
N CYS A 122 0.47 10.04 -11.50
CA CYS A 122 1.02 9.84 -12.84
C CYS A 122 0.28 8.70 -13.55
N THR A 123 -0.46 8.98 -14.63
CA THR A 123 -1.24 7.95 -15.33
C THR A 123 -0.53 7.49 -16.60
N TYR A 124 -0.28 6.19 -16.72
CA TYR A 124 0.27 5.55 -17.91
C TYR A 124 -0.81 5.31 -18.95
N HIS A 125 -0.50 5.61 -20.21
CA HIS A 125 -1.39 5.47 -21.35
C HIS A 125 -0.71 4.63 -22.46
N PRO A 126 -1.04 3.33 -22.59
CA PRO A 126 -0.30 2.41 -23.47
C PRO A 126 -0.39 2.76 -24.95
N GLU A 127 -1.43 3.49 -25.38
CA GLU A 127 -1.58 3.97 -26.77
C GLU A 127 -0.71 5.20 -27.10
N MET A 128 -0.11 5.84 -26.09
CA MET A 128 0.50 7.18 -26.24
C MET A 128 1.99 7.23 -25.89
N THR A 129 2.48 6.28 -25.11
CA THR A 129 3.90 6.20 -24.72
C THR A 129 4.27 4.76 -24.39
N THR A 130 5.56 4.43 -24.49
CA THR A 130 6.07 3.12 -24.12
C THR A 130 6.23 3.00 -22.59
N VAL A 131 6.27 1.75 -22.09
CA VAL A 131 6.57 1.48 -20.67
C VAL A 131 7.93 2.08 -20.29
N ASP A 132 8.93 1.93 -21.15
CA ASP A 132 10.31 2.29 -20.84
C ASP A 132 10.46 3.82 -20.72
N GLU A 133 9.94 4.60 -21.67
CA GLU A 133 9.92 6.07 -21.60
C GLU A 133 9.18 6.60 -20.36
N PHE A 134 8.01 6.03 -20.06
CA PHE A 134 7.22 6.44 -18.92
C PHE A 134 7.94 6.13 -17.60
N VAL A 135 8.51 4.93 -17.47
CA VAL A 135 9.22 4.49 -16.27
C VAL A 135 10.48 5.31 -16.03
N GLU A 136 11.22 5.71 -17.07
CA GLU A 136 12.39 6.57 -16.89
C GLU A 136 12.00 7.93 -16.29
N LYS A 137 10.88 8.52 -16.71
CA LYS A 137 10.32 9.72 -16.06
C LYS A 137 9.96 9.47 -14.59
N ILE A 138 9.36 8.33 -14.27
CA ILE A 138 9.04 7.94 -12.90
C ILE A 138 10.30 7.80 -12.04
N LYS A 139 11.34 7.10 -12.52
CA LYS A 139 12.61 6.93 -11.79
C LYS A 139 13.29 8.26 -11.52
N TYR A 140 13.22 9.21 -12.45
CA TYR A 140 13.75 10.55 -12.25
C TYR A 140 12.96 11.29 -11.15
N LEU A 141 11.64 11.35 -11.27
CA LEU A 141 10.78 12.08 -10.33
C LEU A 141 10.78 11.49 -8.92
N ARG A 142 10.80 10.17 -8.80
CA ARG A 142 10.70 9.48 -7.50
C ARG A 142 11.83 9.84 -6.54
N LYS A 143 12.99 10.26 -7.06
CA LYS A 143 14.13 10.75 -6.28
C LYS A 143 13.91 12.13 -5.65
N LYS A 144 12.87 12.85 -6.07
CA LYS A 144 12.68 14.29 -5.78
C LYS A 144 11.32 14.62 -5.19
N ILE A 145 10.27 13.95 -5.64
CA ILE A 145 8.89 14.18 -5.19
C ILE A 145 8.18 12.86 -4.92
N ASN A 146 7.10 12.92 -4.16
CA ASN A 146 6.24 11.78 -3.94
C ASN A 146 5.35 11.56 -5.17
N LEU A 147 5.00 10.30 -5.46
CA LEU A 147 4.14 9.98 -6.60
C LEU A 147 3.47 8.62 -6.45
N SER A 148 2.39 8.43 -7.20
CA SER A 148 1.84 7.12 -7.52
C SER A 148 1.65 6.98 -9.03
N VAL A 149 1.62 5.72 -9.49
CA VAL A 149 1.37 5.40 -10.89
C VAL A 149 -0.01 4.79 -11.05
N GLY A 150 -0.70 5.20 -12.09
CA GLY A 150 -2.01 4.71 -12.47
C GLY A 150 -2.05 4.12 -13.85
N VAL A 151 -3.00 3.22 -14.09
CA VAL A 151 -3.36 2.74 -15.43
C VAL A 151 -4.83 2.35 -15.47
N VAL A 152 -5.45 2.41 -16.66
CA VAL A 152 -6.80 1.87 -16.87
C VAL A 152 -6.72 0.35 -16.93
N GLY A 153 -7.55 -0.34 -16.16
CA GLY A 153 -7.65 -1.80 -16.10
C GLY A 153 -8.38 -2.37 -17.31
N ASN A 154 -7.95 -2.05 -18.52
CA ASN A 154 -8.48 -2.66 -19.74
C ASN A 154 -8.00 -4.12 -19.81
N PRO A 155 -8.90 -5.13 -19.89
CA PRO A 155 -8.49 -6.53 -20.00
C PRO A 155 -7.56 -6.83 -21.19
N LYS A 156 -7.67 -6.06 -22.28
CA LYS A 156 -6.77 -6.20 -23.45
C LYS A 156 -5.33 -5.79 -23.14
N ASP A 157 -5.12 -4.98 -22.10
CA ASP A 157 -3.83 -4.41 -21.73
C ASP A 157 -3.15 -5.15 -20.56
N ILE A 158 -3.67 -6.31 -20.15
CA ILE A 158 -3.14 -7.06 -18.99
C ILE A 158 -1.62 -7.29 -19.09
N GLU A 159 -1.12 -7.72 -20.24
CA GLU A 159 0.31 -8.02 -20.40
C GLU A 159 1.19 -6.77 -20.37
N ILE A 160 0.73 -5.65 -20.94
CA ILE A 160 1.47 -4.38 -20.87
C ILE A 160 1.43 -3.79 -19.45
N ILE A 161 0.33 -3.97 -18.71
CA ILE A 161 0.21 -3.57 -17.30
C ILE A 161 1.16 -4.40 -16.42
N LYS A 162 1.28 -5.72 -16.66
CA LYS A 162 2.28 -6.57 -16.01
C LYS A 162 3.71 -6.11 -16.33
N LYS A 163 4.00 -5.75 -17.59
CA LYS A 163 5.31 -5.18 -17.99
C LYS A 163 5.57 -3.87 -17.25
N LEU A 164 4.59 -2.96 -17.17
CA LEU A 164 4.69 -1.72 -16.41
C LEU A 164 5.04 -1.98 -14.95
N ARG A 165 4.31 -2.87 -14.27
CA ARG A 165 4.58 -3.21 -12.87
C ARG A 165 6.00 -3.72 -12.66
N LYS A 166 6.47 -4.63 -13.52
CA LYS A 166 7.82 -5.21 -13.45
C LYS A 166 8.93 -4.17 -13.69
N SER A 167 8.65 -3.12 -14.46
CA SER A 167 9.64 -2.11 -14.86
C SER A 167 9.76 -0.96 -13.85
N LEU A 168 8.67 -0.67 -13.13
CA LEU A 168 8.63 0.36 -12.09
C LEU A 168 9.50 -0.02 -10.87
N PRO A 169 10.12 0.95 -10.18
CA PRO A 169 10.73 0.72 -8.87
C PRO A 169 9.74 0.05 -7.92
N VAL A 170 10.21 -0.94 -7.14
CA VAL A 170 9.36 -1.81 -6.32
C VAL A 170 8.56 -1.03 -5.27
N GLU A 171 9.09 0.10 -4.80
CA GLU A 171 8.47 0.97 -3.82
C GLU A 171 7.44 1.94 -4.40
N VAL A 172 7.40 2.10 -5.73
CA VAL A 172 6.40 2.94 -6.41
C VAL A 172 5.11 2.15 -6.55
N TYR A 173 4.06 2.61 -5.90
CA TYR A 173 2.75 1.97 -5.96
C TYR A 173 2.08 2.18 -7.33
N LEU A 174 1.55 1.09 -7.91
CA LEU A 174 0.77 1.08 -9.14
C LEU A 174 -0.67 0.73 -8.77
N TRP A 175 -1.59 1.65 -9.01
CA TRP A 175 -3.02 1.38 -8.90
C TRP A 175 -3.64 1.22 -10.28
N ILE A 176 -4.74 0.49 -10.32
CA ILE A 176 -5.51 0.24 -11.53
C ILE A 176 -6.87 0.90 -11.34
N ASN A 177 -7.35 1.65 -12.34
CA ASN A 177 -8.73 2.14 -12.38
C ASN A 177 -9.61 1.13 -13.11
N SER A 178 -10.83 0.92 -12.63
CA SER A 178 -11.82 0.20 -13.45
C SER A 178 -12.06 0.95 -14.76
N MET A 179 -12.16 0.21 -15.86
CA MET A 179 -12.40 0.74 -17.19
C MET A 179 -13.85 1.20 -17.32
N ASP A 180 -14.04 2.50 -17.54
CA ASP A 180 -15.31 3.04 -17.99
C ASP A 180 -15.62 2.53 -19.41
N GLY A 181 -16.87 2.14 -19.67
CA GLY A 181 -17.30 1.68 -21.00
C GLY A 181 -16.95 0.23 -21.36
N LEU A 182 -16.49 -0.60 -20.40
CA LEU A 182 -16.24 -2.04 -20.64
C LEU A 182 -17.52 -2.82 -21.04
N ASN A 183 -18.72 -2.26 -20.82
CA ASN A 183 -20.04 -2.83 -21.15
C ASN A 183 -20.33 -4.24 -20.57
N ARG A 184 -19.46 -4.74 -19.68
CA ARG A 184 -19.63 -5.95 -18.87
C ARG A 184 -18.90 -5.79 -17.55
N LYS A 185 -19.17 -6.70 -16.61
CA LYS A 185 -18.34 -6.84 -15.40
C LYS A 185 -17.00 -7.49 -15.74
N TYR A 186 -16.01 -7.23 -14.90
CA TYR A 186 -14.78 -8.01 -14.90
C TYR A 186 -15.05 -9.46 -14.51
N THR A 187 -14.31 -10.40 -15.10
CA THR A 187 -14.31 -11.80 -14.68
C THR A 187 -13.54 -11.96 -13.37
N GLU A 188 -13.76 -13.06 -12.65
CA GLU A 188 -13.00 -13.34 -11.42
C GLU A 188 -11.50 -13.47 -11.69
N GLU A 189 -11.13 -14.02 -12.85
CA GLU A 189 -9.73 -14.11 -13.30
C GLU A 189 -9.13 -12.72 -13.53
N GLU A 190 -9.83 -11.82 -14.24
CA GLU A 190 -9.37 -10.45 -14.45
C GLU A 190 -9.19 -9.70 -13.13
N ILE A 191 -10.14 -9.83 -12.20
CA ILE A 191 -10.06 -9.23 -10.86
C ILE A 191 -8.87 -9.82 -10.09
N SER A 192 -8.63 -11.12 -10.18
CA SER A 192 -7.50 -11.79 -9.53
C SER A 192 -6.15 -11.28 -10.07
N ILE A 193 -6.01 -11.18 -11.40
CA ILE A 193 -4.81 -10.65 -12.06
C ILE A 193 -4.57 -9.19 -11.66
N PHE A 194 -5.61 -8.35 -11.66
CA PHE A 194 -5.43 -6.95 -11.27
C PHE A 194 -5.17 -6.78 -9.77
N ASN A 195 -5.75 -7.60 -8.89
CA ASN A 195 -5.42 -7.60 -7.46
C ASN A 195 -3.99 -8.10 -7.16
N ASP A 196 -3.41 -8.93 -8.03
CA ASP A 196 -2.00 -9.34 -7.96
C ASP A 196 -1.06 -8.12 -8.12
N ILE A 197 -1.47 -7.16 -8.96
CA ILE A 197 -0.71 -5.93 -9.27
C ILE A 197 -1.04 -4.80 -8.30
N ASP A 198 -2.32 -4.52 -8.13
CA ASP A 198 -2.88 -3.51 -7.24
C ASP A 198 -3.72 -4.19 -6.15
N PRO A 199 -3.20 -4.36 -4.92
CA PRO A 199 -3.93 -5.02 -3.83
C PRO A 199 -5.24 -4.31 -3.42
N MET A 200 -5.47 -3.09 -3.92
CA MET A 200 -6.69 -2.31 -3.68
C MET A 200 -7.64 -2.29 -4.88
N PHE A 201 -7.37 -2.99 -5.99
CA PHE A 201 -8.22 -2.97 -7.19
C PHE A 201 -9.68 -3.35 -6.91
N ASP A 202 -9.89 -4.26 -5.95
CA ASP A 202 -11.19 -4.58 -5.38
C ASP A 202 -12.07 -3.37 -4.98
N LEU A 203 -11.46 -2.24 -4.60
CA LEU A 203 -12.17 -0.99 -4.28
C LEU A 203 -12.81 -0.36 -5.53
N GLU A 204 -12.21 -0.54 -6.70
CA GLU A 204 -12.69 0.03 -7.96
C GLU A 204 -13.91 -0.69 -8.49
N VAL A 205 -13.93 -2.02 -8.38
CA VAL A 205 -15.05 -2.84 -8.86
C VAL A 205 -16.23 -2.87 -7.88
N LYS A 206 -16.01 -2.44 -6.62
CA LYS A 206 -17.06 -2.40 -5.58
C LYS A 206 -17.78 -1.05 -5.60
N ASN A 207 -19.08 -1.09 -5.86
CA ASN A 207 -19.95 0.06 -5.65
C ASN A 207 -20.29 0.19 -4.16
N TYR A 208 -19.80 1.24 -3.51
CA TYR A 208 -20.10 1.51 -2.10
C TYR A 208 -21.44 2.23 -1.97
N LEU A 209 -22.42 1.56 -1.35
CA LEU A 209 -23.69 2.18 -0.99
C LEU A 209 -23.48 3.29 0.03
N ASN A 210 -24.21 4.40 -0.12
CA ASN A 210 -24.12 5.62 0.69
C ASN A 210 -24.67 5.48 2.14
N LYS A 211 -24.49 4.33 2.79
CA LYS A 211 -24.84 4.12 4.21
C LYS A 211 -23.70 4.50 5.16
N ARG A 212 -22.59 5.05 4.63
CA ARG A 212 -21.37 5.35 5.40
C ARG A 212 -21.27 6.85 5.69
N LYS A 213 -20.62 7.20 6.80
CA LYS A 213 -20.24 8.59 7.10
C LYS A 213 -19.28 9.10 6.01
N CYS A 214 -19.45 10.34 5.58
CA CYS A 214 -18.65 10.99 4.54
C CYS A 214 -18.23 12.39 4.99
N ILE A 215 -17.03 12.84 4.56
CA ILE A 215 -16.51 14.19 4.84
C ILE A 215 -16.86 15.24 3.77
N GLY A 216 -17.39 14.82 2.61
CA GLY A 216 -17.77 15.73 1.54
C GLY A 216 -18.78 16.79 2.01
N GLY A 217 -18.50 18.05 1.70
CA GLY A 217 -19.31 19.21 2.09
C GLY A 217 -19.16 19.62 3.57
N LYS A 218 -18.19 19.02 4.28
CA LYS A 218 -17.87 19.33 5.69
C LYS A 218 -16.39 19.65 5.87
N GLU A 219 -15.54 18.68 5.52
CA GLU A 219 -14.07 18.79 5.60
C GLU A 219 -13.44 18.75 4.20
N HIS A 220 -14.08 18.04 3.24
CA HIS A 220 -13.70 18.05 1.83
C HIS A 220 -14.65 18.93 1.00
N PHE A 221 -14.07 19.71 0.07
CA PHE A 221 -14.81 20.50 -0.92
C PHE A 221 -14.22 20.33 -2.32
N PHE A 222 -15.08 20.08 -3.31
CA PHE A 222 -14.74 20.08 -4.72
C PHE A 222 -15.11 21.44 -5.33
N ILE A 223 -14.17 22.12 -5.99
CA ILE A 223 -14.34 23.46 -6.54
C ILE A 223 -13.99 23.44 -8.02
N ASP A 224 -14.91 23.85 -8.87
CA ASP A 224 -14.64 23.97 -10.30
C ASP A 224 -14.09 25.36 -10.68
N PHE A 225 -13.73 25.52 -11.95
CA PHE A 225 -13.17 26.76 -12.49
C PHE A 225 -14.12 27.98 -12.39
N LYS A 226 -15.44 27.76 -12.25
CA LYS A 226 -16.43 28.82 -12.03
C LYS A 226 -16.52 29.23 -10.56
N GLY A 227 -15.86 28.48 -9.68
CA GLY A 227 -15.91 28.67 -8.24
C GLY A 227 -17.08 27.94 -7.58
N ASP A 228 -17.86 27.16 -8.33
CA ASP A 228 -18.98 26.41 -7.75
C ASP A 228 -18.43 25.33 -6.82
N ILE A 229 -18.96 25.30 -5.59
CA ILE A 229 -18.50 24.43 -4.52
C ILE A 229 -19.45 23.25 -4.40
N TYR A 230 -18.91 22.04 -4.46
CA TYR A 230 -19.64 20.79 -4.33
C TYR A 230 -19.07 19.95 -3.19
N PRO A 231 -19.85 19.02 -2.60
CA PRO A 231 -19.32 18.09 -1.61
C PRO A 231 -18.23 17.15 -2.17
N CYS A 232 -18.38 16.71 -3.42
CA CYS A 232 -17.44 15.86 -4.15
C CYS A 232 -17.71 15.92 -5.66
N ASN A 233 -16.90 15.24 -6.46
CA ASN A 233 -16.99 15.24 -7.93
C ASN A 233 -18.27 14.57 -8.50
N LYS A 234 -19.04 13.83 -7.70
CA LYS A 234 -20.26 13.14 -8.15
C LYS A 234 -21.53 13.92 -7.82
N VAL A 235 -21.53 14.79 -6.81
CA VAL A 235 -22.71 15.57 -6.41
C VAL A 235 -22.82 16.81 -7.31
N ARG A 236 -23.99 17.00 -7.92
CA ARG A 236 -24.25 18.12 -8.84
C ARG A 236 -24.91 19.33 -8.17
N LYS A 237 -25.36 19.19 -6.93
CA LYS A 237 -25.95 20.29 -6.17
C LYS A 237 -24.81 21.12 -5.58
N THR A 238 -24.79 22.40 -5.91
CA THR A 238 -23.80 23.34 -5.37
C THR A 238 -24.15 23.72 -3.92
N LEU A 239 -23.12 23.89 -3.10
CA LEU A 239 -23.16 24.43 -1.74
C LEU A 239 -23.10 25.95 -1.74
N GLY A 240 -22.60 26.55 -2.81
CA GLY A 240 -22.32 27.99 -2.92
C GLY A 240 -21.22 28.24 -3.94
N ASN A 241 -20.76 29.47 -4.03
CA ASN A 241 -19.70 29.85 -4.95
C ASN A 241 -18.55 30.53 -4.20
N LEU A 242 -17.31 30.13 -4.48
CA LEU A 242 -16.09 30.64 -3.85
C LEU A 242 -15.86 32.14 -4.13
N TYR A 243 -16.41 32.63 -5.23
CA TYR A 243 -16.23 33.99 -5.71
C TYR A 243 -17.39 34.91 -5.34
N SER A 244 -18.52 34.39 -4.85
CA SER A 244 -19.63 35.19 -4.33
C SER A 244 -19.50 35.43 -2.82
N ASN A 245 -20.24 36.42 -2.31
CA ASN A 245 -20.36 36.67 -0.86
C ASN A 245 -21.44 35.79 -0.21
N ASP A 246 -21.95 34.77 -0.92
CA ASP A 246 -23.06 33.95 -0.44
C ASP A 246 -22.61 33.00 0.66
N THR A 247 -23.50 32.78 1.63
CA THR A 247 -23.28 31.79 2.67
C THR A 247 -23.24 30.39 2.06
N ILE A 248 -22.10 29.71 2.18
CA ILE A 248 -21.95 28.31 1.78
C ILE A 248 -22.89 27.46 2.63
N LYS A 249 -23.85 26.81 1.96
CA LYS A 249 -24.87 25.97 2.56
C LYS A 249 -24.26 24.67 3.08
N LYS A 250 -24.84 24.16 4.17
CA LYS A 250 -24.47 22.87 4.74
C LYS A 250 -25.24 21.76 4.03
N GLU A 251 -24.54 20.78 3.47
CA GLU A 251 -25.20 19.56 2.97
C GLU A 251 -25.52 18.65 4.16
N THR A 252 -26.81 18.36 4.34
CA THR A 252 -27.30 17.54 5.45
C THR A 252 -27.28 16.04 5.11
N SER A 253 -27.51 15.68 3.85
CA SER A 253 -27.47 14.29 3.36
C SER A 253 -27.08 14.22 1.88
N CYS A 254 -26.19 13.28 1.54
CA CYS A 254 -25.78 13.05 0.16
C CYS A 254 -26.89 12.29 -0.59
N LEU A 255 -27.36 12.84 -1.72
CA LEU A 255 -28.41 12.22 -2.56
C LEU A 255 -27.88 11.16 -3.53
N LYS A 256 -26.55 10.94 -3.60
CA LYS A 256 -25.98 9.88 -4.44
C LYS A 256 -26.12 8.52 -3.77
N GLY A 257 -26.67 7.54 -4.49
CA GLY A 257 -26.82 6.18 -3.98
C GLY A 257 -25.51 5.38 -3.91
N ARG A 258 -24.49 5.76 -4.69
CA ARG A 258 -23.22 5.03 -4.82
C ARG A 258 -22.01 5.95 -4.99
N CYS A 259 -20.85 5.50 -4.52
CA CYS A 259 -19.53 6.03 -4.87
C CYS A 259 -18.80 5.00 -5.75
N ASP A 260 -18.36 5.41 -6.94
CA ASP A 260 -17.86 4.54 -8.01
C ASP A 260 -16.51 5.00 -8.60
N CYS A 261 -15.82 5.95 -7.94
CA CYS A 261 -14.45 6.34 -8.29
C CYS A 261 -13.70 6.87 -7.07
N TYR A 262 -12.37 6.82 -7.08
CA TYR A 262 -11.56 7.26 -5.94
C TYR A 262 -11.82 8.69 -5.49
N LEU A 263 -12.03 9.64 -6.41
CA LEU A 263 -12.40 11.02 -6.09
C LEU A 263 -13.75 11.18 -5.36
N SER A 264 -14.50 10.08 -5.18
CA SER A 264 -15.75 10.06 -4.42
C SER A 264 -15.65 9.15 -3.19
N TYR A 265 -15.17 7.92 -3.36
CA TYR A 265 -15.14 6.96 -2.25
C TYR A 265 -14.03 7.26 -1.23
N SER A 266 -12.97 8.00 -1.60
CA SER A 266 -11.86 8.34 -0.70
C SER A 266 -12.32 9.18 0.51
N HIS A 267 -13.43 9.90 0.38
CA HIS A 267 -14.02 10.71 1.44
C HIS A 267 -14.92 9.93 2.42
N LEU A 268 -15.08 8.61 2.23
CA LEU A 268 -15.87 7.76 3.12
C LEU A 268 -15.09 7.40 4.39
N LYS A 269 -15.74 7.52 5.56
CA LYS A 269 -15.19 7.08 6.85
C LYS A 269 -15.52 5.59 7.11
N GLY A 270 -14.63 4.91 7.84
CA GLY A 270 -14.84 3.53 8.31
C GLY A 270 -14.63 2.43 7.26
N LEU A 271 -14.01 2.74 6.12
CA LEU A 271 -13.51 1.74 5.17
C LEU A 271 -12.05 1.40 5.51
N LYS A 272 -11.82 0.30 6.23
CA LYS A 272 -10.47 -0.13 6.66
C LYS A 272 -9.44 -0.16 5.52
N LYS A 273 -9.85 -0.58 4.31
CA LYS A 273 -8.97 -0.60 3.12
C LYS A 273 -8.45 0.79 2.74
N LEU A 274 -9.17 1.88 3.04
CA LEU A 274 -8.68 3.24 2.78
C LEU A 274 -7.56 3.68 3.74
N ASP A 275 -7.41 3.01 4.89
CA ASP A 275 -6.30 3.28 5.81
C ASP A 275 -4.94 2.80 5.25
N PHE A 276 -4.95 2.08 4.12
CA PHE A 276 -3.77 1.80 3.32
C PHE A 276 -3.15 3.08 2.72
N PHE A 277 -3.96 4.07 2.37
CA PHE A 277 -3.51 5.31 1.73
C PHE A 277 -3.18 6.40 2.75
N ASN A 278 -2.23 7.25 2.41
CA ASN A 278 -1.98 8.48 3.14
C ASN A 278 -3.07 9.51 2.81
N LYS A 279 -3.93 9.79 3.79
CA LYS A 279 -5.08 10.69 3.64
C LYS A 279 -4.67 12.12 3.29
N ASP A 280 -3.48 12.56 3.72
CA ASP A 280 -3.02 13.92 3.46
C ASP A 280 -2.64 14.16 2.00
N GLU A 281 -2.31 13.12 1.24
CA GLU A 281 -1.79 13.26 -0.13
C GLU A 281 -2.90 13.53 -1.16
N LEU A 282 -4.16 13.21 -0.84
CA LEU A 282 -5.33 13.25 -1.74
C LEU A 282 -5.22 12.45 -3.04
N VAL A 283 -4.07 11.85 -3.30
CA VAL A 283 -3.81 10.89 -4.37
C VAL A 283 -3.58 9.51 -3.76
N ARG A 284 -3.62 8.48 -4.61
CA ARG A 284 -3.45 7.07 -4.20
C ARG A 284 -1.98 6.74 -3.87
N VAL A 285 -1.40 7.37 -2.84
CA VAL A 285 -0.09 7.00 -2.31
C VAL A 285 -0.27 6.26 -0.99
N PRO A 286 0.32 5.06 -0.83
CA PRO A 286 0.22 4.33 0.43
C PRO A 286 0.88 5.08 1.60
N LYS A 287 0.38 4.82 2.81
CA LYS A 287 1.04 5.30 4.02
C LYS A 287 2.39 4.60 4.21
N ARG A 288 3.44 5.39 4.42
CA ARG A 288 4.77 4.88 4.81
C ARG A 288 4.83 4.61 6.31
N LEU A 289 5.29 3.43 6.66
CA LEU A 289 5.46 2.92 8.01
C LEU A 289 6.95 2.88 8.32
N ASP A 290 7.33 3.34 9.50
CA ASP A 290 8.72 3.25 9.95
C ASP A 290 9.00 1.86 10.53
N ILE A 291 9.24 0.88 9.66
CA ILE A 291 9.55 -0.50 10.04
C ILE A 291 11.06 -0.70 10.02
N LYS A 292 11.60 -1.26 11.12
CA LYS A 292 13.02 -1.56 11.30
C LYS A 292 13.35 -3.04 11.21
N ALA A 293 12.36 -3.93 11.43
CA ALA A 293 12.54 -5.37 11.27
C ALA A 293 11.31 -6.04 10.66
N ILE A 294 11.54 -6.98 9.75
CA ILE A 294 10.51 -7.75 9.05
C ILE A 294 10.73 -9.23 9.33
N PHE A 295 9.70 -9.90 9.85
CA PHE A 295 9.71 -11.33 10.14
C PHE A 295 8.80 -12.07 9.16
N LEU A 296 9.39 -12.97 8.38
CA LEU A 296 8.76 -13.64 7.27
C LEU A 296 8.58 -15.12 7.58
N ASP A 297 7.36 -15.65 7.50
CA ASP A 297 7.22 -17.09 7.35
C ASP A 297 7.81 -17.58 6.02
N VAL A 298 8.12 -18.86 5.95
CA VAL A 298 8.75 -19.48 4.77
C VAL A 298 7.74 -20.22 3.90
N ASP A 299 6.93 -21.10 4.48
CA ASP A 299 6.17 -22.12 3.74
C ASP A 299 4.79 -21.61 3.31
N GLY A 300 4.65 -21.27 2.04
CA GLY A 300 3.43 -20.64 1.51
C GLY A 300 3.39 -19.13 1.72
N THR A 301 4.41 -18.56 2.36
CA THR A 301 4.66 -17.12 2.42
C THR A 301 5.77 -16.72 1.45
N LEU A 302 7.05 -16.97 1.80
CA LEU A 302 8.18 -16.67 0.90
C LEU A 302 8.38 -17.68 -0.21
N VAL A 303 8.07 -18.94 0.07
CA VAL A 303 8.33 -20.06 -0.84
C VAL A 303 7.02 -20.67 -1.23
N SER A 304 6.71 -20.63 -2.52
CA SER A 304 5.50 -21.20 -3.08
C SER A 304 5.49 -22.73 -2.99
N LYS A 305 4.33 -23.33 -3.30
CA LYS A 305 4.13 -24.79 -3.23
C LYS A 305 5.11 -25.58 -4.11
N ASP A 306 5.60 -24.99 -5.19
CA ASP A 306 6.63 -25.55 -6.09
C ASP A 306 8.06 -25.42 -5.55
N GLY A 307 8.22 -24.89 -4.33
CA GLY A 307 9.51 -24.78 -3.65
C GLY A 307 10.38 -23.61 -4.10
N LYS A 308 9.84 -22.65 -4.85
CA LYS A 308 10.59 -21.50 -5.37
C LYS A 308 10.22 -20.21 -4.64
N ILE A 309 11.18 -19.28 -4.58
CA ILE A 309 10.94 -17.88 -4.23
C ILE A 309 10.77 -17.13 -5.55
N LYS A 310 9.70 -16.35 -5.68
CA LYS A 310 9.44 -15.57 -6.88
C LYS A 310 10.48 -14.45 -7.02
N ASN A 311 10.79 -14.07 -8.26
CA ASN A 311 11.77 -13.01 -8.51
C ASN A 311 11.30 -11.64 -7.98
N GLU A 312 9.99 -11.36 -8.01
CA GLU A 312 9.40 -10.14 -7.45
C GLU A 312 9.62 -10.03 -5.93
N ASP A 313 9.48 -11.13 -5.19
CA ASP A 313 9.75 -11.17 -3.75
C ASP A 313 11.23 -10.95 -3.46
N ILE A 314 12.13 -11.50 -4.30
CA ILE A 314 13.58 -11.28 -4.16
C ILE A 314 13.90 -9.79 -4.34
N LEU A 315 13.39 -9.15 -5.39
CA LEU A 315 13.63 -7.72 -5.65
C LEU A 315 13.07 -6.83 -4.53
N ALA A 316 11.89 -7.16 -4.02
CA ALA A 316 11.31 -6.46 -2.88
C ALA A 316 12.18 -6.61 -1.62
N LEU A 317 12.65 -7.81 -1.31
CA LEU A 317 13.52 -8.05 -0.17
C LEU A 317 14.90 -7.40 -0.33
N GLU A 318 15.44 -7.31 -1.54
CA GLU A 318 16.67 -6.59 -1.82
C GLU A 318 16.52 -5.09 -1.54
N TYR A 319 15.39 -4.49 -1.90
CA TYR A 319 15.06 -3.12 -1.52
C TYR A 319 14.91 -2.99 0.01
N LEU A 320 14.08 -3.83 0.62
CA LEU A 320 13.76 -3.75 2.05
C LEU A 320 14.99 -3.98 2.95
N SER A 321 15.90 -4.87 2.55
CA SER A 321 17.14 -5.15 3.30
C SER A 321 18.07 -3.94 3.47
N LYS A 322 17.89 -2.89 2.65
CA LYS A 322 18.65 -1.63 2.76
C LYS A 322 18.12 -0.70 3.84
N ILE A 323 16.87 -0.91 4.28
CA ILE A 323 16.16 0.00 5.20
C ILE A 323 15.62 -0.70 6.45
N ALA A 324 15.56 -2.02 6.45
CA ALA A 324 15.08 -2.85 7.55
C ALA A 324 15.85 -4.18 7.63
N LEU A 325 15.92 -4.74 8.84
CA LEU A 325 16.47 -6.08 9.08
C LEU A 325 15.47 -7.15 8.66
N ILE A 326 15.95 -8.20 7.99
CA ILE A 326 15.09 -9.28 7.48
C ILE A 326 15.34 -10.56 8.27
N TYR A 327 14.30 -11.07 8.92
CA TYR A 327 14.33 -12.29 9.72
C TYR A 327 13.36 -13.32 9.16
N LEU A 328 13.74 -14.60 9.24
CA LEU A 328 12.77 -15.68 9.04
C LEU A 328 12.05 -15.98 10.36
N ASN A 329 10.78 -16.36 10.31
CA ASN A 329 10.03 -16.85 11.46
C ASN A 329 9.21 -18.09 11.09
N THR A 330 9.82 -19.26 11.27
CA THR A 330 9.37 -20.50 10.61
C THR A 330 9.39 -21.70 11.54
N GLU A 331 8.55 -22.70 11.22
CA GLU A 331 8.62 -24.02 11.84
C GLU A 331 9.84 -24.83 11.38
N LEU A 332 10.48 -24.45 10.27
CA LEU A 332 11.62 -25.17 9.74
C LEU A 332 12.82 -25.04 10.70
N PRO A 333 13.58 -26.14 10.92
CA PRO A 333 14.92 -26.06 11.51
C PRO A 333 15.85 -25.18 10.66
N TYR A 334 16.82 -24.52 11.30
CA TYR A 334 17.71 -23.54 10.68
C TYR A 334 18.32 -24.00 9.35
N GLU A 335 18.99 -25.16 9.31
CA GLU A 335 19.63 -25.67 8.09
C GLU A 335 18.64 -25.85 6.93
N LYS A 336 17.42 -26.34 7.23
CA LYS A 336 16.38 -26.51 6.22
C LYS A 336 15.87 -25.16 5.71
N ALA A 337 15.65 -24.20 6.61
CA ALA A 337 15.25 -22.86 6.24
C ALA A 337 16.31 -22.18 5.37
N MET A 338 17.59 -22.26 5.74
CA MET A 338 18.71 -21.70 4.97
C MET A 338 18.86 -22.35 3.59
N LYS A 339 18.67 -23.67 3.49
CA LYS A 339 18.67 -24.37 2.20
C LYS A 339 17.53 -23.90 1.30
N LYS A 340 16.32 -23.79 1.86
CA LYS A 340 15.11 -23.39 1.12
C LYS A 340 15.15 -21.92 0.70
N CYS A 341 15.70 -21.06 1.54
CA CYS A 341 15.85 -19.62 1.30
C CYS A 341 17.23 -19.24 0.73
N LYS A 342 17.95 -20.18 0.08
CA LYS A 342 19.33 -19.98 -0.40
C LYS A 342 19.49 -18.70 -1.23
N LYS A 343 18.52 -18.38 -2.10
CA LYS A 343 18.55 -17.19 -2.98
C LYS A 343 18.58 -15.85 -2.22
N ILE A 344 17.95 -15.80 -1.05
CA ILE A 344 17.86 -14.58 -0.23
C ILE A 344 18.73 -14.65 1.03
N LYS A 345 19.50 -15.73 1.24
CA LYS A 345 20.27 -15.98 2.47
C LYS A 345 21.18 -14.79 2.85
N ARG A 346 21.74 -14.10 1.85
CA ARG A 346 22.60 -12.92 2.01
C ARG A 346 21.88 -11.69 2.58
N LEU A 347 20.56 -11.64 2.44
CA LEU A 347 19.71 -10.55 2.91
C LEU A 347 19.23 -10.77 4.35
N LEU A 348 19.41 -11.97 4.90
CA LEU A 348 18.84 -12.38 6.19
C LEU A 348 19.76 -12.04 7.36
N SER A 349 19.24 -11.27 8.31
CA SER A 349 19.83 -10.94 9.60
C SER A 349 19.70 -12.07 10.64
N GLY A 350 18.94 -13.13 10.34
CA GLY A 350 18.76 -14.28 11.23
C GLY A 350 17.35 -14.84 11.17
N GLY A 351 16.84 -15.33 12.31
CA GLY A 351 15.45 -15.71 12.44
C GLY A 351 15.11 -16.46 13.72
N SER A 352 13.81 -16.70 13.87
CA SER A 352 13.23 -17.67 14.80
C SER A 352 12.87 -18.92 14.01
N PHE A 353 13.53 -20.02 14.34
CA PHE A 353 13.45 -21.31 13.67
C PHE A 353 12.83 -22.34 14.59
N ALA A 354 12.38 -23.46 14.01
CA ALA A 354 11.76 -24.52 14.78
C ALA A 354 10.63 -24.01 15.70
N ASN A 355 9.80 -23.08 15.21
CA ASN A 355 8.73 -22.42 15.99
C ASN A 355 9.25 -21.66 17.23
N GLY A 356 10.42 -21.03 17.15
CA GLY A 356 11.04 -20.29 18.25
C GLY A 356 11.95 -21.12 19.14
N ALA A 357 12.10 -22.42 18.87
CA ALA A 357 12.99 -23.29 19.65
C ALA A 357 14.48 -23.06 19.33
N HIS A 358 14.79 -22.45 18.19
CA HIS A 358 16.14 -22.06 17.82
C HIS A 358 16.12 -20.64 17.27
N ILE A 359 16.87 -19.74 17.90
CA ILE A 359 16.88 -18.31 17.61
C ILE A 359 18.29 -17.93 17.19
N VAL A 360 18.41 -17.24 16.06
CA VAL A 360 19.68 -16.71 15.54
C VAL A 360 19.50 -15.24 15.20
N GLU A 361 20.37 -14.39 15.72
CA GLU A 361 20.46 -12.96 15.40
C GLU A 361 21.92 -12.67 15.06
N LYS A 362 22.20 -12.49 13.76
CA LYS A 362 23.57 -12.45 13.24
C LYS A 362 24.26 -11.13 13.51
N THR A 363 23.51 -10.02 13.65
CA THR A 363 24.13 -8.69 13.78
C THR A 363 24.89 -8.54 15.10
N ASN A 364 24.47 -9.25 16.15
CA ASN A 364 25.12 -9.27 17.47
C ASN A 364 25.71 -10.65 17.83
N ASN A 365 25.90 -11.55 16.85
CA ASN A 365 26.39 -12.92 17.07
C ASN A 365 25.66 -13.65 18.21
N TYR A 366 24.34 -13.61 18.18
CA TYR A 366 23.50 -14.15 19.24
C TYR A 366 22.73 -15.38 18.75
N GLU A 367 22.88 -16.49 19.47
CA GLU A 367 22.23 -17.76 19.16
C GLU A 367 21.74 -18.44 20.44
N VAL A 368 20.49 -18.91 20.44
CA VAL A 368 19.85 -19.53 21.60
C VAL A 368 19.00 -20.73 21.17
N TYR A 369 19.02 -21.77 22.00
CA TYR A 369 18.17 -22.95 21.88
C TYR A 369 17.25 -23.05 23.09
N ASN A 370 15.94 -23.09 22.86
CA ASN A 370 14.95 -23.42 23.88
C ASN A 370 14.70 -24.93 23.86
N TYR A 371 15.49 -25.65 24.66
CA TYR A 371 15.43 -27.11 24.74
C TYR A 371 14.10 -27.61 25.31
N LEU A 372 13.73 -28.83 24.92
CA LEU A 372 12.63 -29.56 25.54
C LEU A 372 12.96 -29.86 27.01
N LEU A 373 11.99 -29.66 27.89
CA LEU A 373 12.13 -29.97 29.32
C LEU A 373 12.11 -31.48 29.58
N LYS A 374 11.39 -32.23 28.75
CA LYS A 374 11.27 -33.69 28.83
C LYS A 374 11.16 -34.25 27.41
N THR A 375 11.70 -35.44 27.17
CA THR A 375 11.46 -36.15 25.90
C THR A 375 10.21 -37.00 26.06
N PRO A 376 9.15 -36.80 25.25
CA PRO A 376 7.94 -37.60 25.34
C PRO A 376 8.21 -39.04 24.90
N ASN A 377 7.55 -39.99 25.56
CA ASN A 377 7.54 -41.38 25.11
C ASN A 377 6.54 -41.50 23.96
N LEU A 378 7.02 -41.81 22.76
CA LEU A 378 6.23 -41.78 21.53
C LEU A 378 6.39 -43.10 20.79
N CYS A 379 5.26 -43.70 20.38
CA CYS A 379 5.24 -44.96 19.64
C CYS A 379 5.48 -44.78 18.13
N ASN A 380 5.31 -43.56 17.60
CA ASN A 380 5.45 -43.27 16.18
C ASN A 380 6.91 -43.03 15.78
N GLU A 381 7.26 -43.26 14.51
CA GLU A 381 8.51 -42.76 13.96
C GLU A 381 8.57 -41.23 14.04
N TYR A 382 9.64 -40.71 14.67
CA TYR A 382 9.85 -39.28 14.84
C TYR A 382 11.29 -38.89 14.52
N LYS A 383 11.46 -37.61 14.18
CA LYS A 383 12.78 -37.00 14.01
C LYS A 383 13.04 -36.00 15.12
N ILE A 384 14.12 -36.20 15.86
CA ILE A 384 14.63 -35.27 16.86
C ILE A 384 15.63 -34.30 16.20
N TYR A 385 15.54 -33.02 16.57
CA TYR A 385 16.55 -32.01 16.32
C TYR A 385 17.17 -31.60 17.66
N SER A 386 18.49 -31.68 17.74
CA SER A 386 19.26 -31.45 18.96
C SER A 386 20.46 -30.53 18.69
N TYR A 387 20.93 -29.86 19.73
CA TYR A 387 22.22 -29.16 19.73
C TYR A 387 22.96 -29.53 21.01
N LYS A 388 24.23 -29.97 20.89
CA LYS A 388 25.02 -30.54 22.00
C LYS A 388 24.23 -31.62 22.76
N ASP A 389 23.67 -32.57 22.01
CA ASP A 389 22.87 -33.72 22.49
C ASP A 389 21.60 -33.37 23.28
N ARG A 390 21.22 -32.09 23.36
CA ARG A 390 19.97 -31.65 24.00
C ARG A 390 18.89 -31.40 22.93
N PRO A 391 17.74 -32.08 23.00
CA PRO A 391 16.68 -31.94 22.01
C PRO A 391 15.95 -30.61 22.18
N TYR A 392 15.70 -29.90 21.08
CA TYR A 392 14.92 -28.65 21.07
C TYR A 392 13.66 -28.73 20.22
N LYS A 393 13.56 -29.73 19.33
CA LYS A 393 12.35 -29.98 18.53
C LYS A 393 12.21 -31.46 18.20
N ILE A 394 10.98 -31.96 18.24
CA ILE A 394 10.59 -33.26 17.68
C ILE A 394 9.60 -33.04 16.55
N LEU A 395 9.76 -33.77 15.45
CA LEU A 395 8.87 -33.74 14.30
C LEU A 395 8.33 -35.14 14.02
N ILE A 396 7.02 -35.25 13.93
CA ILE A 396 6.29 -36.50 13.73
C ILE A 396 5.50 -36.39 12.44
N ARG A 397 5.54 -37.45 11.62
CA ARG A 397 4.74 -37.57 10.41
C ARG A 397 3.53 -38.46 10.70
N GLY A 398 2.35 -38.02 10.33
CA GLY A 398 1.11 -38.78 10.57
C GLY A 398 0.40 -38.39 11.86
N LYS A 399 -0.60 -39.20 12.22
CA LYS A 399 -1.44 -38.98 13.40
C LYS A 399 -0.81 -39.65 14.63
N ILE A 400 -0.92 -38.97 15.76
CA ILE A 400 -0.63 -39.53 17.09
C ILE A 400 -1.97 -39.80 17.75
N ASP A 401 -2.01 -40.79 18.63
CA ASP A 401 -3.16 -41.06 19.49
C ASP A 401 -3.62 -39.78 20.20
N SER A 402 -4.94 -39.53 20.18
CA SER A 402 -5.54 -38.37 20.84
C SER A 402 -5.36 -38.38 22.35
N GLU A 403 -5.28 -39.55 22.99
CA GLU A 403 -5.03 -39.66 24.44
C GLU A 403 -3.61 -39.23 24.78
N ILE A 404 -2.62 -39.68 24.01
CA ILE A 404 -1.22 -39.24 24.17
C ILE A 404 -1.11 -37.72 24.00
N ILE A 405 -1.77 -37.14 22.99
CA ILE A 405 -1.78 -35.68 22.79
C ILE A 405 -2.42 -34.97 24.00
N LYS A 406 -3.53 -35.49 24.52
CA LYS A 406 -4.23 -34.93 25.68
C LYS A 406 -3.34 -34.96 26.92
N ASP A 407 -2.68 -36.08 27.20
CA ASP A 407 -1.76 -36.23 28.32
C ASP A 407 -0.55 -35.30 28.21
N MET A 408 0.03 -35.20 27.01
CA MET A 408 1.13 -34.26 26.76
C MET A 408 0.69 -32.81 26.96
N ASN A 409 -0.50 -32.41 26.48
CA ASN A 409 -1.03 -31.07 26.70
C ASN A 409 -1.26 -30.79 28.20
N ASN A 410 -1.81 -31.76 28.94
CA ASN A 410 -2.05 -31.64 30.39
C ASN A 410 -0.76 -31.54 31.20
N SER A 411 0.35 -32.11 30.71
CA SER A 411 1.64 -32.08 31.42
C SER A 411 2.27 -30.70 31.53
N GLY A 412 1.89 -29.75 30.65
CA GLY A 412 2.45 -28.40 30.62
C GLY A 412 3.91 -28.30 30.13
N TYR A 413 4.54 -29.39 29.70
CA TYR A 413 5.94 -29.39 29.22
C TYR A 413 6.10 -29.07 27.74
N TYR A 414 5.02 -29.17 26.96
CA TYR A 414 5.08 -29.17 25.51
C TYR A 414 4.18 -28.10 24.91
N ASN A 415 4.65 -27.50 23.82
CA ASN A 415 3.78 -26.88 22.83
C ASN A 415 3.71 -27.79 21.61
N ILE A 416 2.51 -28.27 21.29
CA ILE A 416 2.24 -29.20 20.20
C ILE A 416 1.56 -28.44 19.06
N ILE A 417 2.21 -28.41 17.90
CA ILE A 417 1.77 -27.63 16.74
C ILE A 417 1.42 -28.60 15.61
N HIS A 418 0.15 -28.56 15.20
CA HIS A 418 -0.37 -29.33 14.08
C HIS A 418 -0.31 -28.51 12.79
N ASN A 419 0.39 -29.02 11.78
CA ASN A 419 0.49 -28.33 10.49
C ASN A 419 0.65 -29.34 9.34
N HIS A 420 -0.23 -29.28 8.34
CA HIS A 420 -0.17 -30.10 7.11
C HIS A 420 0.09 -31.61 7.34
N GLY A 421 -0.64 -32.23 8.28
CA GLY A 421 -0.47 -33.66 8.60
C GLY A 421 0.85 -34.02 9.30
N ARG A 422 1.55 -33.01 9.83
CA ARG A 422 2.73 -33.16 10.67
C ARG A 422 2.46 -32.55 12.04
N LEU A 423 3.16 -33.08 13.03
CA LEU A 423 3.10 -32.61 14.39
C LEU A 423 4.51 -32.20 14.83
N SER A 424 4.66 -30.96 15.25
CA SER A 424 5.90 -30.43 15.82
C SER A 424 5.74 -30.27 17.32
N ILE A 425 6.68 -30.81 18.09
CA ILE A 425 6.73 -30.68 19.55
C ILE A 425 7.94 -29.81 19.89
N VAL A 426 7.69 -28.74 20.64
CA VAL A 426 8.71 -27.86 21.21
C VAL A 426 8.41 -27.62 22.69
N ASN A 427 9.29 -26.92 23.40
CA ASN A 427 9.08 -26.59 24.81
C ASN A 427 7.79 -25.76 25.01
N SER A 428 7.13 -25.90 26.16
CA SER A 428 5.98 -25.06 26.49
C SER A 428 6.35 -23.57 26.50
N GLY A 429 5.40 -22.73 26.08
CA GLY A 429 5.62 -21.29 25.90
C GLY A 429 6.45 -20.90 24.66
N VAL A 430 7.09 -21.85 23.99
CA VAL A 430 7.86 -21.59 22.76
C VAL A 430 6.94 -21.62 21.54
N ASN A 431 6.86 -20.51 20.83
CA ASN A 431 6.13 -20.36 19.58
C ASN A 431 6.79 -19.26 18.72
N LYS A 432 6.23 -19.02 17.52
CA LYS A 432 6.72 -18.00 16.60
C LYS A 432 6.76 -16.59 17.20
N LEU A 433 5.77 -16.21 18.02
CA LEU A 433 5.74 -14.91 18.70
C LEU A 433 6.80 -14.79 19.81
N SER A 434 6.96 -15.82 20.66
CA SER A 434 7.97 -15.75 21.71
C SER A 434 9.38 -15.77 21.13
N GLY A 435 9.62 -16.56 20.08
CA GLY A 435 10.90 -16.58 19.36
C GLY A 435 11.29 -15.22 18.76
N LEU A 436 10.38 -14.57 18.01
CA LEU A 436 10.66 -13.23 17.47
C LEU A 436 10.79 -12.18 18.60
N SER A 437 10.05 -12.33 19.70
CA SER A 437 10.10 -11.38 20.83
C SER A 437 11.48 -11.37 21.51
N VAL A 438 12.17 -12.51 21.55
CA VAL A 438 13.56 -12.57 22.05
C VAL A 438 14.48 -11.74 21.16
N ILE A 439 14.34 -11.82 19.84
CA ILE A 439 15.11 -11.01 18.89
C ILE A 439 14.81 -9.53 19.10
N CYS A 440 13.52 -9.13 19.16
CA CYS A 440 13.14 -7.74 19.41
C CYS A 440 13.73 -7.20 20.72
N LYS A 441 13.69 -7.99 21.80
CA LYS A 441 14.29 -7.61 23.09
C LYS A 441 15.81 -7.44 22.98
N LYS A 442 16.50 -8.35 22.29
CA LYS A 442 17.95 -8.28 22.09
C LYS A 442 18.36 -7.02 21.32
N LEU A 443 17.56 -6.63 20.32
CA LEU A 443 17.78 -5.45 19.49
C LEU A 443 17.21 -4.15 20.09
N LYS A 444 16.55 -4.21 21.25
CA LYS A 444 15.81 -3.08 21.84
C LYS A 444 14.83 -2.45 20.83
N LEU A 445 14.17 -3.29 20.03
CA LEU A 445 13.18 -2.88 19.02
C LEU A 445 11.78 -2.83 19.61
N ASP A 446 11.13 -1.68 19.46
CA ASP A 446 9.72 -1.52 19.75
C ASP A 446 8.87 -2.32 18.77
N LYS A 447 7.82 -2.98 19.27
CA LYS A 447 6.91 -3.80 18.45
C LYS A 447 6.21 -3.00 17.35
N GLU A 448 6.06 -1.69 17.51
CA GLU A 448 5.51 -0.79 16.48
C GLU A 448 6.44 -0.60 15.28
N LYS A 449 7.73 -0.92 15.43
CA LYS A 449 8.73 -0.88 14.35
C LYS A 449 8.93 -2.25 13.71
N VAL A 450 8.09 -3.22 14.02
CA VAL A 450 8.21 -4.61 13.56
C VAL A 450 7.04 -4.97 12.67
N MET A 451 7.32 -5.60 11.53
CA MET A 451 6.31 -6.19 10.66
C MET A 451 6.42 -7.71 10.64
N VAL A 452 5.29 -8.40 10.64
CA VAL A 452 5.19 -9.86 10.49
C VAL A 452 4.33 -10.21 9.27
N ILE A 453 4.70 -11.27 8.56
CA ILE A 453 3.90 -11.81 7.46
C ILE A 453 3.84 -13.34 7.52
N GLY A 454 2.65 -13.88 7.29
CA GLY A 454 2.39 -15.31 7.31
C GLY A 454 1.12 -15.67 6.53
N ASN A 455 0.87 -16.98 6.43
CA ASN A 455 -0.23 -17.54 5.64
C ASN A 455 -1.01 -18.66 6.36
N SER A 456 -0.51 -19.18 7.48
CA SER A 456 -1.07 -20.37 8.13
C SER A 456 -1.57 -20.09 9.55
N ASN A 457 -2.37 -20.99 10.12
CA ASN A 457 -2.82 -20.84 11.51
C ASN A 457 -1.66 -20.86 12.53
N ASN A 458 -0.50 -21.45 12.19
CA ASN A 458 0.70 -21.40 13.03
C ASN A 458 1.25 -19.95 13.18
N ASP A 459 0.89 -19.06 12.27
CA ASP A 459 1.29 -17.65 12.28
C ASP A 459 0.37 -16.76 13.11
N LEU A 460 -0.81 -17.25 13.52
CA LEU A 460 -1.81 -16.45 14.25
C LEU A 460 -1.23 -15.81 15.51
N SER A 461 -0.35 -16.53 16.22
CA SER A 461 0.32 -16.00 17.41
C SER A 461 1.09 -14.70 17.12
N MET A 462 1.88 -14.65 16.03
CA MET A 462 2.60 -13.43 15.67
C MET A 462 1.70 -12.36 15.04
N ILE A 463 0.68 -12.76 14.27
CA ILE A 463 -0.27 -11.84 13.63
C ILE A 463 -1.11 -11.08 14.66
N LYS A 464 -1.55 -11.76 15.73
CA LYS A 464 -2.26 -11.16 16.87
C LYS A 464 -1.30 -10.36 17.79
N GLY A 465 -0.05 -10.81 17.91
CA GLY A 465 0.93 -10.21 18.82
C GLY A 465 1.67 -8.98 18.31
N ILE A 466 1.64 -8.69 17.00
CA ILE A 466 2.35 -7.59 16.34
C ILE A 466 1.37 -6.75 15.52
N TYR A 467 1.39 -5.43 15.75
CA TYR A 467 0.41 -4.51 15.17
C TYR A 467 0.50 -4.34 13.64
N HIS A 468 1.72 -4.35 13.09
CA HIS A 468 1.93 -4.35 11.64
C HIS A 468 2.00 -5.79 11.14
N SER A 469 0.83 -6.41 11.02
CA SER A 469 0.68 -7.80 10.57
C SER A 469 0.10 -7.89 9.17
N VAL A 470 0.64 -8.83 8.38
CA VAL A 470 0.27 -9.03 6.98
C VAL A 470 -0.17 -10.48 6.76
N ALA A 471 -1.34 -10.64 6.15
CA ALA A 471 -1.79 -11.91 5.58
C ALA A 471 -1.32 -12.01 4.13
N GLU A 472 -0.52 -13.02 3.84
CA GLU A 472 -0.08 -13.33 2.47
C GLU A 472 -1.22 -13.95 1.63
N THR A 473 -1.03 -13.99 0.32
CA THR A 473 -1.96 -14.61 -0.63
C THR A 473 -2.24 -16.06 -0.27
N GLY A 474 -3.52 -16.44 -0.22
CA GLY A 474 -3.92 -17.80 0.14
C GLY A 474 -3.83 -18.10 1.64
N ALA A 475 -3.68 -17.07 2.47
CA ALA A 475 -3.74 -17.21 3.91
C ALA A 475 -5.07 -17.78 4.40
N SER A 476 -5.06 -18.42 5.58
CA SER A 476 -6.29 -18.91 6.21
C SER A 476 -7.28 -17.78 6.50
N LYS A 477 -8.58 -18.11 6.51
CA LYS A 477 -9.64 -17.14 6.78
C LYS A 477 -9.45 -16.40 8.10
N GLU A 478 -9.07 -17.12 9.15
CA GLU A 478 -8.83 -16.55 10.47
C GLU A 478 -7.66 -15.55 10.43
N LEU A 479 -6.56 -15.89 9.76
CA LEU A 479 -5.41 -14.98 9.63
C LEU A 479 -5.78 -13.72 8.85
N ILE A 480 -6.57 -13.87 7.79
CA ILE A 480 -7.11 -12.80 6.95
C ILE A 480 -8.02 -11.82 7.73
N GLU A 481 -8.71 -12.30 8.76
CA GLU A 481 -9.59 -11.49 9.63
C GLU A 481 -8.81 -10.72 10.69
N GLU A 482 -7.73 -11.31 11.21
CA GLU A 482 -6.88 -10.74 12.27
C GLU A 482 -5.78 -9.82 11.72
N ALA A 483 -5.23 -10.13 10.56
CA ALA A 483 -4.15 -9.36 9.97
C ALA A 483 -4.61 -7.96 9.57
N ARG A 484 -3.74 -6.99 9.81
CA ARG A 484 -4.03 -5.60 9.47
C ARG A 484 -4.01 -5.32 7.97
N TYR A 485 -3.08 -5.94 7.27
CA TYR A 485 -2.90 -5.80 5.83
C TYR A 485 -3.06 -7.15 5.12
N ARG A 486 -3.48 -7.10 3.87
CA ARG A 486 -3.50 -8.23 2.95
C ARG A 486 -2.64 -7.86 1.76
N LEU A 487 -1.39 -8.27 1.80
CA LEU A 487 -0.35 -7.87 0.85
C LEU A 487 0.54 -9.06 0.57
N LYS A 488 1.21 -9.00 -0.57
CA LYS A 488 2.30 -9.92 -0.90
C LYS A 488 3.62 -9.43 -0.34
N VAL A 489 4.59 -10.34 -0.15
CA VAL A 489 6.00 -9.97 0.12
C VAL A 489 6.48 -8.94 -0.90
N ALA A 490 6.24 -9.17 -2.20
CA ALA A 490 6.55 -8.22 -3.28
C ALA A 490 5.91 -6.82 -3.13
N GLN A 491 4.83 -6.69 -2.36
CA GLN A 491 4.06 -5.45 -2.19
C GLN A 491 4.39 -4.71 -0.88
N LEU A 492 5.18 -5.30 0.02
CA LEU A 492 5.63 -4.63 1.24
C LEU A 492 6.39 -3.30 1.00
N PRO A 493 7.23 -3.16 -0.05
CA PRO A 493 7.90 -1.89 -0.36
C PRO A 493 6.96 -0.71 -0.63
N TYR A 494 5.66 -0.94 -0.83
CA TYR A 494 4.69 0.14 -0.99
C TYR A 494 4.46 0.92 0.32
N ILE A 495 4.54 0.24 1.46
CA ILE A 495 4.17 0.77 2.77
C ILE A 495 5.34 0.88 3.75
N ILE A 496 6.50 0.32 3.43
CA ILE A 496 7.76 0.49 4.17
C ILE A 496 8.65 1.39 3.33
#